data_AF-A0A401G9E2-F1
#
_entry.id   AF-A0A401G9E2-F1
#
_cell.length_a   1.000
_cell.length_b   1.000
_cell.length_c   1.000
_cell.angle_alpha   90.00
_cell.angle_beta   90.00
_cell.angle_gamma   90.00
#
_symmetry.space_group_name_H-M   'P 1'
#
loop_
_entity.id
_entity.type
_entity.pdbx_description
1 polymer ?
#
loop_
_entity_poly.entity_id
_entity_poly.type
_entity_poly.pdbx_seq_one_letter_code
_entity_poly.pdbx_strand_id
1 'polypeptide(L)'
;MAEEVSKRERHVTVLFDNAGITGARAPRPAAPTAAEFRKAFLDGVPEEAFPNMNAVGLYWLTFAFRCREVEGARGGPAHARVTLSIPREARLLRDRPRRPAGHSYPYMFSKFAIGRATSSLAHELLPLGVRVDGTAPGLFVTSMNTLGQVDELGRVTPPARP
;
A
#
# COMPACT_ATOMS: atom_id res chain seq x y z
N MET A 1 -8.54 -5.52 18.19
CA MET A 1 -9.32 -5.38 16.94
C MET A 1 -9.91 -6.71 16.48
N ALA A 2 -9.10 -7.71 16.12
CA ALA A 2 -9.61 -9.03 15.70
C ALA A 2 -10.50 -9.68 16.77
N GLU A 3 -10.17 -9.52 18.04
CA GLU A 3 -11.02 -9.95 19.17
C GLU A 3 -12.40 -9.30 19.18
N GLU A 4 -12.47 -7.98 18.98
CA GLU A 4 -13.75 -7.27 18.95
C GLU A 4 -14.62 -7.69 17.75
N VAL A 5 -14.00 -7.92 16.59
CA VAL A 5 -14.72 -8.42 15.41
C VAL A 5 -15.25 -9.84 15.67
N SER A 6 -14.46 -10.69 16.33
CA SER A 6 -14.86 -12.07 16.63
C SER A 6 -16.03 -12.19 17.63
N LYS A 7 -16.31 -11.14 18.40
CA LYS A 7 -17.52 -11.10 19.25
C LYS A 7 -18.81 -11.01 18.43
N ARG A 8 -18.72 -10.54 17.18
CA ARG A 8 -19.87 -10.25 16.31
C ARG A 8 -19.93 -11.17 15.10
N GLU A 9 -18.77 -11.47 14.52
CA GLU A 9 -18.66 -12.24 13.28
C GLU A 9 -17.97 -13.58 13.53
N ARG A 10 -18.55 -14.65 12.96
CA ARG A 10 -18.02 -16.02 13.09
C ARG A 10 -16.77 -16.25 12.26
N HIS A 11 -16.68 -15.60 11.09
CA HIS A 11 -15.54 -15.66 10.18
C HIS A 11 -15.50 -14.41 9.31
N VAL A 12 -14.34 -14.12 8.70
CA VAL A 12 -14.15 -12.99 7.78
C VAL A 12 -13.86 -13.53 6.39
N THR A 13 -14.81 -13.40 5.46
CA THR A 13 -14.66 -13.94 4.10
C THR A 13 -13.75 -13.08 3.20
N VAL A 14 -13.64 -11.77 3.46
CA VAL A 14 -12.82 -10.87 2.63
C VAL A 14 -12.14 -9.83 3.53
N LEU A 15 -10.84 -9.63 3.33
CA LEU A 15 -10.05 -8.63 4.05
C LEU A 15 -9.48 -7.62 3.05
N PHE A 16 -9.91 -6.37 3.17
CA PHE A 16 -9.33 -5.25 2.41
C PHE A 16 -8.35 -4.52 3.30
N ASP A 17 -7.05 -4.62 2.99
CA ASP A 17 -6.03 -3.82 3.67
C ASP A 17 -5.56 -2.69 2.75
N ASN A 18 -6.07 -1.51 3.06
CA ASN A 18 -5.71 -0.26 2.41
C ASN A 18 -4.98 0.70 3.38
N ALA A 19 -4.50 0.20 4.52
CA ALA A 19 -3.76 1.04 5.46
C ALA A 19 -2.46 1.52 4.82
N GLY A 20 -2.24 2.84 4.84
CA GLY A 20 -1.04 3.40 4.25
C GLY A 20 -0.88 4.90 4.50
N ILE A 21 0.37 5.32 4.71
CA ILE A 21 0.77 6.73 4.75
C ILE A 21 1.87 7.00 3.73
N THR A 22 1.83 8.19 3.13
CA THR A 22 2.81 8.61 2.11
C THR A 22 4.18 8.92 2.70
N GLY A 23 4.31 9.16 4.01
CA GLY A 23 5.61 9.46 4.63
C GLY A 23 6.31 10.71 4.05
N ALA A 24 7.62 10.84 4.31
CA ALA A 24 8.40 11.97 3.81
C ALA A 24 8.65 11.90 2.30
N ARG A 25 8.86 13.07 1.70
CA ARG A 25 9.27 13.23 0.30
C ARG A 25 10.70 13.71 0.25
N ALA A 26 11.52 13.06 -0.59
CA ALA A 26 12.86 13.53 -0.85
C ALA A 26 12.81 14.82 -1.69
N PRO A 27 13.65 15.83 -1.38
CA PRO A 27 13.87 16.95 -2.26
C PRO A 27 14.48 16.50 -3.59
N ARG A 28 14.29 17.29 -4.64
CA ARG A 28 14.90 17.02 -5.94
C ARG A 28 16.38 17.45 -5.90
N PRO A 29 17.32 16.61 -6.34
CA PRO A 29 18.72 17.03 -6.50
C PRO A 29 18.84 18.25 -7.41
N ALA A 30 19.63 19.24 -7.01
CA ALA A 30 19.81 20.47 -7.80
C ALA A 30 20.66 20.23 -9.06
N ALA A 31 21.60 19.30 -9.00
CA ALA A 31 22.48 18.91 -10.10
C ALA A 31 22.68 17.37 -10.13
N PRO A 32 23.04 16.79 -11.28
CA PRO A 32 23.32 15.37 -11.42
C PRO A 32 24.71 14.99 -10.87
N THR A 33 25.00 15.34 -9.62
CA THR A 33 26.27 15.04 -8.94
C THR A 33 26.05 14.15 -7.73
N ALA A 34 27.04 13.32 -7.38
CA ALA A 34 26.95 12.40 -6.25
C ALA A 34 26.66 13.14 -4.92
N ALA A 35 27.26 14.33 -4.73
CA ALA A 35 27.05 15.15 -3.54
C ALA A 35 25.59 15.62 -3.41
N GLU A 36 24.99 16.09 -4.50
CA GLU A 36 23.59 16.55 -4.50
C GLU A 36 22.61 15.39 -4.32
N PHE A 37 22.92 14.21 -4.86
CA PHE A 37 22.13 13.00 -4.64
C PHE A 37 22.20 12.51 -3.19
N ARG A 38 23.39 12.50 -2.57
CA ARG A 38 23.54 12.16 -1.16
C ARG A 38 22.76 13.13 -0.27
N LYS A 39 22.92 14.43 -0.49
CA LYS A 39 22.19 15.46 0.25
C LYS A 39 20.68 15.29 0.11
N ALA A 40 20.20 15.01 -1.10
CA ALA A 40 18.77 14.88 -1.36
C ALA A 40 18.16 13.60 -0.76
N PHE A 41 18.85 12.47 -0.86
CA PHE A 41 18.26 11.16 -0.56
C PHE A 41 18.68 10.56 0.78
N LEU A 42 19.88 10.89 1.27
CA LEU A 42 20.36 10.43 2.58
C LEU A 42 20.06 11.49 3.64
N ASP A 43 20.49 12.73 3.44
CA ASP A 43 20.34 13.78 4.46
C ASP A 43 18.91 14.37 4.45
N GLY A 44 18.24 14.35 3.29
CA GLY A 44 16.91 14.94 3.07
C GLY A 44 15.73 14.05 3.50
N VAL A 45 15.97 12.79 3.87
CA VAL A 45 14.91 11.85 4.31
C VAL A 45 15.35 11.22 5.64
N PRO A 46 14.74 11.60 6.78
CA PRO A 46 15.08 11.00 8.06
C PRO A 46 14.73 9.51 8.08
N GLU A 47 15.48 8.72 8.84
CA GLU A 47 15.27 7.27 8.93
C GLU A 47 13.89 6.94 9.51
N GLU A 48 13.41 7.73 10.47
CA GLU A 48 12.10 7.59 11.08
C GLU A 48 10.96 7.85 10.09
N ALA A 49 11.27 8.50 8.96
CA ALA A 49 10.31 8.70 7.88
C ALA A 49 10.11 7.45 7.01
N PHE A 50 10.76 6.32 7.31
CA PHE A 50 10.43 5.00 6.78
C PHE A 50 9.34 4.36 7.63
N PRO A 51 8.05 4.52 7.26
CA PRO A 51 6.98 4.04 8.11
C PRO A 51 6.92 2.52 8.07
N ASN A 52 7.17 1.91 9.23
CA ASN A 52 6.90 0.48 9.44
C ASN A 52 5.43 0.15 9.16
N MET A 53 4.51 1.10 9.35
CA MET A 53 3.06 0.89 9.27
C MET A 53 2.59 0.28 7.94
N ASN A 54 3.15 0.71 6.81
CA ASN A 54 2.67 0.26 5.49
C ASN A 54 2.96 -1.22 5.24
N ALA A 55 4.08 -1.76 5.74
CA ALA A 55 4.49 -3.14 5.50
C ALA A 55 4.25 -4.06 6.70
N VAL A 56 4.52 -3.58 7.92
CA VAL A 56 4.37 -4.34 9.16
C VAL A 56 2.91 -4.45 9.58
N GLY A 57 2.11 -3.41 9.34
CA GLY A 57 0.67 -3.44 9.62
C GLY A 57 -0.05 -4.57 8.88
N LEU A 58 0.30 -4.76 7.61
CA LEU A 58 -0.19 -5.84 6.77
C LEU A 58 0.08 -7.23 7.37
N TYR A 59 1.30 -7.45 7.85
CA TYR A 59 1.68 -8.71 8.45
C TYR A 59 0.75 -9.03 9.64
N TRP A 60 0.64 -8.11 10.60
CA TRP A 60 -0.18 -8.32 11.78
C TRP A 60 -1.66 -8.49 11.45
N LEU A 61 -2.21 -7.71 10.51
CA LEU A 61 -3.61 -7.80 10.13
C LEU A 61 -3.92 -9.14 9.45
N THR A 62 -3.05 -9.58 8.55
CA THR A 62 -3.21 -10.86 7.83
C THR A 62 -3.23 -12.03 8.81
N PHE A 63 -2.27 -12.12 9.72
CA PHE A 63 -2.20 -13.24 10.67
C PHE A 63 -3.25 -13.15 11.78
N ALA A 64 -3.60 -11.96 12.26
CA ALA A 64 -4.60 -11.79 13.33
C ALA A 64 -6.00 -12.22 12.91
N PHE A 65 -6.42 -11.91 11.68
CA PHE A 65 -7.72 -12.35 11.16
C PHE A 65 -7.68 -13.79 10.66
N ARG A 66 -6.53 -14.27 10.16
CA ARG A 66 -6.45 -15.60 9.54
C ARG A 66 -6.34 -16.75 10.53
N CYS A 67 -5.58 -16.64 11.63
CA CYS A 67 -5.49 -17.71 12.62
C CYS A 67 -6.87 -18.11 13.17
N ARG A 68 -7.82 -17.17 13.23
CA ARG A 68 -9.19 -17.40 13.70
C ARG A 68 -10.13 -17.98 12.63
N GLU A 69 -9.86 -17.72 11.36
CA GLU A 69 -10.76 -18.12 10.26
C GLU A 69 -10.61 -19.60 9.89
N VAL A 70 -9.38 -20.14 9.97
CA VAL A 70 -9.08 -21.57 9.71
C VAL A 70 -9.83 -22.50 10.69
N GLU A 71 -10.12 -22.00 11.89
CA GLU A 71 -10.89 -22.73 12.91
C GLU A 71 -12.41 -22.65 12.65
N GLY A 72 -12.92 -21.52 12.16
CA GLY A 72 -14.35 -21.29 11.91
C GLY A 72 -14.89 -21.82 10.59
N ALA A 73 -14.02 -22.02 9.58
CA ALA A 73 -14.40 -22.32 8.21
C ALA A 73 -14.50 -23.83 7.87
N ARG A 74 -14.43 -24.73 8.86
CA ARG A 74 -14.71 -26.18 8.67
C ARG A 74 -16.16 -26.39 8.21
N GLY A 75 -16.42 -26.20 6.91
CA GLY A 75 -17.72 -26.46 6.29
C GLY A 75 -18.12 -25.55 5.12
N GLY A 76 -17.34 -24.54 4.72
CA GLY A 76 -17.69 -23.64 3.62
C GLY A 76 -16.51 -23.33 2.68
N PRO A 77 -16.77 -22.91 1.43
CA PRO A 77 -15.72 -22.51 0.49
C PRO A 77 -15.07 -21.21 0.99
N ALA A 78 -14.07 -21.32 1.87
CA ALA A 78 -13.36 -20.20 2.50
C ALA A 78 -12.49 -19.43 1.50
N HIS A 79 -13.13 -18.70 0.58
CA HIS A 79 -12.47 -17.85 -0.41
C HIS A 79 -12.07 -16.54 0.25
N ALA A 80 -11.17 -16.60 1.23
CA ALA A 80 -10.58 -15.41 1.81
C ALA A 80 -9.78 -14.70 0.72
N ARG A 81 -10.19 -13.48 0.36
CA ARG A 81 -9.46 -12.61 -0.56
C ARG A 81 -8.82 -11.48 0.23
N VAL A 82 -7.50 -11.46 0.28
CA VAL A 82 -6.76 -10.30 0.77
C VAL A 82 -6.46 -9.41 -0.43
N THR A 83 -6.95 -8.17 -0.43
CA THR A 83 -6.67 -7.19 -1.50
C THR A 83 -5.79 -6.07 -0.96
N LEU A 84 -4.63 -5.88 -1.60
CA LEU A 84 -3.61 -4.94 -1.16
C LEU A 84 -3.45 -3.78 -2.13
N SER A 85 -3.49 -2.55 -1.62
CA SER A 85 -3.21 -1.35 -2.43
C SER A 85 -1.71 -1.18 -2.65
N ILE A 86 -1.25 -1.52 -3.85
CA ILE A 86 0.14 -1.33 -4.31
C ILE A 86 0.18 -0.12 -5.27
N PRO A 87 1.02 0.90 -5.11
CA PRO A 87 1.19 1.95 -6.11
C PRO A 87 1.55 1.33 -7.46
N ARG A 88 0.86 1.79 -8.51
CA ARG A 88 1.12 1.41 -9.89
C ARG A 88 2.59 1.58 -10.29
N GLU A 89 3.28 2.57 -9.71
CA GLU A 89 4.71 2.81 -9.97
C GLU A 89 5.59 1.62 -9.56
N ALA A 90 5.25 0.90 -8.48
CA ALA A 90 6.01 -0.26 -8.04
C ALA A 90 5.92 -1.45 -9.04
N ARG A 91 4.86 -1.51 -9.84
CA ARG A 91 4.65 -2.56 -10.84
C ARG A 91 5.22 -2.21 -12.22
N LEU A 92 5.48 -0.92 -12.48
CA LEU A 92 5.73 -0.35 -13.81
C LEU A 92 6.99 0.53 -13.90
N LEU A 93 7.92 0.44 -12.93
CA LEU A 93 9.19 1.18 -12.96
C LEU A 93 10.00 0.96 -14.25
N ARG A 94 9.67 -0.04 -15.07
CA ARG A 94 10.37 -0.36 -16.32
C ARG A 94 10.26 0.74 -17.37
N ASP A 95 9.14 1.47 -17.47
CA ASP A 95 8.85 2.25 -18.69
C ASP A 95 8.59 3.76 -18.49
N ARG A 96 8.54 4.30 -17.26
CA ARG A 96 8.40 5.75 -17.04
C ARG A 96 9.21 6.29 -15.84
N PRO A 97 10.25 7.12 -16.08
CA PRO A 97 11.16 7.59 -15.02
C PRO A 97 10.64 8.81 -14.25
N ARG A 98 9.43 9.33 -14.53
CA ARG A 98 9.19 10.76 -14.32
C ARG A 98 8.80 11.21 -12.91
N ARG A 99 8.49 10.33 -11.95
CA ARG A 99 8.29 10.64 -10.50
C ARG A 99 7.80 9.38 -9.77
N PRO A 100 8.67 8.46 -9.35
CA PRO A 100 8.21 7.33 -8.53
C PRO A 100 7.56 7.88 -7.24
N ALA A 101 6.32 7.47 -6.95
CA ALA A 101 5.63 7.77 -5.70
C ALA A 101 5.62 9.26 -5.28
N GLY A 102 5.61 10.20 -6.24
CA GLY A 102 5.69 11.63 -5.92
C GLY A 102 6.96 12.05 -5.17
N HIS A 103 8.09 11.36 -5.41
CA HIS A 103 9.38 11.50 -4.73
C HIS A 103 9.42 11.01 -3.28
N SER A 104 8.45 10.21 -2.83
CA SER A 104 8.57 9.52 -1.55
C SER A 104 9.22 8.14 -1.73
N TYR A 105 10.51 8.06 -1.42
CA TYR A 105 11.24 6.79 -1.35
C TYR A 105 10.71 5.88 -0.23
N PRO A 106 10.46 6.36 1.00
CA PRO A 106 9.86 5.55 2.05
C PRO A 106 8.56 4.86 1.64
N TYR A 107 7.62 5.61 1.06
CA TYR A 107 6.37 5.05 0.57
C TYR A 107 6.63 4.04 -0.55
N MET A 108 7.45 4.41 -1.54
CA MET A 108 7.79 3.52 -2.64
C MET A 108 8.34 2.17 -2.15
N PHE A 109 9.36 2.18 -1.29
CA PHE A 109 9.97 0.95 -0.77
C PHE A 109 8.98 0.12 0.05
N SER A 110 8.21 0.76 0.94
CA SER A 110 7.20 0.05 1.73
C SER A 110 6.18 -0.68 0.85
N LYS A 111 5.82 -0.06 -0.27
CA LYS A 111 4.87 -0.58 -1.22
C LYS A 111 5.44 -1.68 -2.14
N PHE A 112 6.71 -1.62 -2.47
CA PHE A 112 7.44 -2.76 -3.06
C PHE A 112 7.45 -3.96 -2.13
N ALA A 113 7.71 -3.73 -0.84
CA ALA A 113 7.69 -4.80 0.16
C ALA A 113 6.31 -5.46 0.25
N ILE A 114 5.22 -4.68 0.26
CA ILE A 114 3.85 -5.20 0.19
C ILE A 114 3.64 -6.04 -1.07
N GLY A 115 4.09 -5.57 -2.25
CA GLY A 115 3.93 -6.31 -3.50
C GLY A 115 4.61 -7.68 -3.45
N ARG A 116 5.81 -7.77 -2.87
CA ARG A 116 6.49 -9.06 -2.69
C ARG A 116 5.83 -9.91 -1.62
N ALA A 117 5.42 -9.32 -0.50
CA ALA A 117 4.69 -10.01 0.58
C ALA A 117 3.39 -10.64 0.06
N THR A 118 2.63 -9.93 -0.79
CA THR A 118 1.43 -10.42 -1.47
C THR A 118 1.71 -11.73 -2.20
N SER A 119 2.78 -11.77 -3.03
CA SER A 119 3.14 -12.96 -3.79
C SER A 119 3.58 -14.11 -2.88
N SER A 120 4.31 -13.83 -1.80
CA SER A 120 4.72 -14.85 -0.84
C SER A 120 3.51 -15.44 -0.12
N LEU A 121 2.63 -14.58 0.40
CA LEU A 121 1.43 -14.97 1.13
C LEU A 121 0.44 -15.73 0.26
N ALA A 122 0.36 -15.41 -1.04
CA ALA A 122 -0.47 -16.15 -1.98
C ALA A 122 -0.07 -17.63 -2.06
N HIS A 123 1.23 -17.94 -1.99
CA HIS A 123 1.72 -19.32 -1.99
C HIS A 123 1.57 -19.99 -0.62
N GLU A 124 1.92 -19.29 0.46
CA GLU A 124 1.85 -19.83 1.83
C GLU A 124 0.41 -20.14 2.28
N LEU A 125 -0.56 -19.34 1.84
CA LEU A 125 -1.96 -19.48 2.26
C LEU A 125 -2.81 -20.32 1.28
N LEU A 126 -2.24 -20.74 0.15
CA LEU A 126 -2.91 -21.59 -0.83
C LEU A 126 -3.37 -22.94 -0.26
N PRO A 127 -2.59 -23.66 0.58
CA PRO A 127 -3.04 -24.91 1.21
C PRO A 127 -4.28 -24.73 2.10
N LEU A 128 -4.50 -23.51 2.57
CA LEU A 128 -5.65 -23.16 3.41
C LEU A 128 -6.85 -22.64 2.59
N GLY A 129 -6.77 -22.66 1.25
CA GLY A 129 -7.83 -22.21 0.34
C GLY A 129 -7.94 -20.69 0.16
N VAL A 130 -6.97 -19.91 0.66
CA VAL A 130 -6.97 -18.44 0.60
C VAL A 130 -6.40 -17.96 -0.72
N ARG A 131 -6.95 -16.88 -1.24
CA ARG A 131 -6.36 -16.13 -2.36
C ARG A 131 -5.88 -14.77 -1.86
N VAL A 132 -4.66 -14.40 -2.24
CA VAL A 132 -4.09 -13.10 -1.90
C VAL A 132 -3.76 -12.38 -3.19
N ASP A 133 -4.35 -11.20 -3.37
CA ASP A 133 -4.21 -10.36 -4.55
C ASP A 133 -3.75 -8.95 -4.17
N GLY A 134 -3.05 -8.30 -5.10
CA GLY A 134 -2.71 -6.89 -5.01
C GLY A 134 -3.46 -6.09 -6.08
N THR A 135 -4.23 -5.09 -5.68
CA THR A 135 -4.76 -4.07 -6.58
C THR A 135 -3.80 -2.92 -6.68
N ALA A 136 -3.41 -2.54 -7.89
CA ALA A 136 -2.47 -1.45 -8.10
C ALA A 136 -3.14 -0.17 -8.63
N PRO A 137 -3.71 0.69 -7.76
CA PRO A 137 -4.36 1.91 -8.20
C PRO A 137 -3.37 2.85 -8.92
N GLY A 138 -3.86 3.49 -9.98
CA GLY A 138 -3.19 4.63 -10.60
C GLY A 138 -3.34 5.92 -9.78
N LEU A 139 -2.89 7.04 -10.33
CA LEU A 139 -3.14 8.35 -9.73
C LEU A 139 -4.65 8.65 -9.82
N PHE A 140 -5.33 8.60 -8.68
CA PHE A 140 -6.73 9.02 -8.55
C PHE A 140 -6.78 10.45 -8.07
N VAL A 141 -7.42 11.33 -8.83
CA VAL A 141 -7.59 12.72 -8.44
C VAL A 141 -8.78 12.80 -7.48
N THR A 142 -8.54 13.31 -6.28
CA THR A 142 -9.52 13.41 -5.20
C THR A 142 -9.38 14.75 -4.50
N SER A 143 -10.39 15.16 -3.74
CA SER A 143 -10.32 16.37 -2.90
C SER A 143 -9.11 16.39 -1.95
N MET A 144 -8.57 15.22 -1.57
CA MET A 144 -7.39 15.10 -0.72
C MET A 144 -6.08 15.49 -1.43
N ASN A 145 -5.99 15.36 -2.76
CA ASN A 145 -4.76 15.68 -3.50
C ASN A 145 -4.87 16.93 -4.39
N THR A 146 -6.04 17.55 -4.43
CA THR A 146 -6.34 18.76 -5.22
C THR A 146 -7.12 19.77 -4.37
N LEU A 147 -6.51 20.17 -3.25
CA LEU A 147 -7.08 21.16 -2.33
C LEU A 147 -7.51 22.41 -3.11
N GLY A 148 -8.80 22.75 -3.03
CA GLY A 148 -9.38 23.92 -3.70
C GLY A 148 -9.80 23.73 -5.17
N GLN A 149 -9.71 22.51 -5.73
CA GLN A 149 -10.13 22.23 -7.12
C GLN A 149 -11.37 21.34 -7.22
N VAL A 150 -12.17 21.31 -6.14
CA VAL A 150 -13.43 20.57 -6.06
C VAL A 150 -14.56 21.56 -6.31
N ASP A 151 -15.39 21.31 -7.32
CA ASP A 151 -16.59 22.12 -7.54
C ASP A 151 -17.70 21.81 -6.52
N GLU A 152 -18.77 22.61 -6.51
CA GLU A 152 -19.92 22.41 -5.60
C GLU A 152 -20.63 21.05 -5.80
N LEU A 153 -20.41 20.41 -6.96
CA LEU A 153 -20.93 19.09 -7.28
C LEU A 153 -19.96 17.95 -6.88
N GLY A 154 -18.84 18.26 -6.23
CA GLY A 154 -17.84 17.30 -5.80
C GLY A 154 -16.95 16.76 -6.93
N ARG A 155 -17.01 17.36 -8.12
CA ARG A 155 -16.16 16.98 -9.25
C ARG A 155 -14.81 17.65 -9.11
N VAL A 156 -13.78 16.88 -9.44
CA VAL A 156 -12.41 17.34 -9.39
C VAL A 156 -11.92 17.52 -10.82
N THR A 157 -11.46 18.73 -11.13
CA THR A 157 -10.84 19.00 -12.43
C THR A 157 -9.36 18.63 -12.32
N PRO A 158 -8.88 17.61 -13.06
CA PRO A 158 -7.47 17.24 -13.01
C PRO A 158 -6.60 18.41 -13.49
N PRO A 159 -5.45 18.70 -12.84
CA PRO A 159 -4.55 19.74 -13.33
C PRO A 159 -4.08 19.42 -14.76
N ALA A 160 -3.99 20.45 -15.60
CA ALA A 160 -3.55 20.31 -16.98
C ALA A 160 -2.23 19.54 -17.06
N ARG A 161 -2.15 18.58 -17.99
CA ARG A 161 -0.97 17.75 -18.17
C ARG A 161 0.16 18.66 -18.72
N PRO A 162 1.34 18.73 -18.08
CA PRO A 162 2.50 19.41 -18.65
C PRO A 162 3.07 18.65 -19.85
#